data_AF-A0A832ZTH7-F1
#
_entry.id   AF-A0A832ZTH7-F1
#
_cell.length_a   1.000
_cell.length_b   1.000
_cell.length_c   1.000
_cell.angle_alpha   90.00
_cell.angle_beta   90.00
_cell.angle_gamma   90.00
#
_symmetry.space_group_name_H-M   'P 1'
#
loop_
_entity.id
_entity.type
_entity.pdbx_description
1 polymer ?
#
loop_
_entity_poly.entity_id
_entity_poly.type
_entity_poly.pdbx_seq_one_letter_code
_entity_poly.pdbx_strand_id
1 'polypeptide(L)'
;MVMPFRYQPGYVRHTMLELLWAGLVHGSEDLGWPRGIQVPACEAAARAWKQETRHPWLRELATRIRGSRARGYRRFLLQYFHAMDRHLELLAERLEWQAWYTIGDSILGGAYIPVHEVLARLARGHGLEAEIKPLGERFRPGRKLYLLVLRHGLR
;
A
#
# COMPACT_ATOMS: atom_id res chain seq x y z
N MET A 1 17.27 4.99 -7.66
CA MET A 1 15.87 5.39 -7.41
C MET A 1 15.04 4.13 -7.19
N VAL A 2 14.88 3.68 -5.94
CA VAL A 2 14.07 2.49 -5.63
C VAL A 2 12.67 2.96 -5.22
N MET A 3 11.82 3.20 -6.21
CA MET A 3 10.37 3.18 -5.99
C MET A 3 10.02 1.74 -5.63
N PRO A 4 9.36 1.44 -4.49
CA PRO A 4 8.96 0.07 -4.21
C PRO A 4 7.97 -0.37 -5.31
N PHE A 5 8.45 -1.31 -6.12
CA PHE A 5 7.92 -1.92 -7.34
C PHE A 5 6.50 -2.53 -7.25
N ARG A 6 5.68 -2.21 -6.23
CA ARG A 6 4.47 -2.99 -5.86
C ARG A 6 3.12 -2.29 -6.09
N TYR A 7 3.06 -1.10 -6.68
CA TYR A 7 1.80 -0.33 -6.80
C TYR A 7 1.22 -0.20 -8.21
N GLN A 8 1.65 -1.02 -9.17
CA GLN A 8 1.03 -1.05 -10.50
C GLN A 8 0.32 -2.40 -10.71
N PRO A 9 -1.01 -2.41 -10.96
CA PRO A 9 -1.72 -3.63 -11.40
C PRO A 9 -1.12 -4.24 -12.67
N GLY A 10 -0.38 -3.44 -13.44
CA GLY A 10 0.37 -3.87 -14.61
C GLY A 10 1.69 -4.57 -14.30
N TYR A 11 2.20 -4.55 -13.06
CA TYR A 11 3.54 -5.09 -12.77
C TYR A 11 3.67 -6.56 -13.15
N VAL A 12 2.75 -7.44 -12.71
CA VAL A 12 2.77 -8.87 -13.14
C VAL A 12 2.60 -9.02 -14.65
N ARG A 13 1.89 -8.09 -15.31
CA ARG A 13 1.77 -8.08 -16.78
C ARG A 13 3.09 -7.67 -17.44
N HIS A 14 3.83 -6.74 -16.84
CA HIS A 14 5.11 -6.23 -17.34
C HIS A 14 6.30 -7.10 -16.92
N THR A 15 6.15 -7.98 -15.92
CA THR A 15 7.17 -8.96 -15.51
C THR A 15 6.85 -10.39 -15.93
N MET A 16 5.97 -10.56 -16.93
CA MET A 16 5.53 -11.88 -17.39
C MET A 16 6.72 -12.73 -17.87
N LEU A 17 7.69 -12.09 -18.53
CA LEU A 17 8.85 -12.78 -19.12
C LEU A 17 9.79 -13.31 -18.03
N GLU A 18 9.99 -12.55 -16.97
CA GLU A 18 10.77 -12.94 -15.79
C GLU A 18 10.08 -14.04 -14.99
N LEU A 19 8.75 -13.98 -14.87
CA LEU A 19 7.97 -15.04 -14.23
C LEU A 19 8.00 -16.35 -15.04
N LEU A 20 7.97 -16.26 -16.38
CA LEU A 20 8.15 -17.40 -17.28
C LEU A 20 9.54 -18.02 -17.11
N TRP A 21 10.59 -17.20 -17.12
CA TRP A 21 11.96 -17.64 -16.93
C TRP A 21 12.20 -18.27 -15.56
N ALA A 22 11.56 -17.76 -14.51
CA ALA A 22 11.63 -18.35 -13.18
C ALA A 22 10.80 -19.65 -13.03
N GLY A 23 10.09 -20.08 -14.08
CA GLY A 23 9.19 -21.24 -14.03
C GLY A 23 7.98 -21.05 -13.12
N LEU A 24 7.63 -19.81 -12.80
CA LEU A 24 6.51 -19.47 -11.89
C LEU A 24 5.18 -19.33 -12.62
N VAL A 25 5.22 -19.13 -13.94
CA VAL A 25 4.07 -19.14 -14.86
C VAL A 25 4.49 -19.81 -16.16
N HIS A 26 3.55 -20.41 -16.88
CA HIS A 26 3.77 -21.05 -18.18
C HIS A 26 3.01 -20.36 -19.31
N GLY A 27 2.03 -19.52 -18.98
CA GLY A 27 1.28 -18.73 -19.94
C GLY A 27 0.54 -17.53 -19.32
N SER A 28 -0.24 -16.85 -20.16
CA SER A 28 -0.99 -15.65 -19.77
C SER A 28 -2.16 -15.94 -18.82
N GLU A 29 -2.68 -17.17 -18.90
CA GLU A 29 -3.71 -17.78 -18.08
C GLU A 29 -3.27 -17.93 -16.62
N ASP A 30 -1.99 -18.25 -16.40
CA ASP A 30 -1.42 -18.44 -15.06
C ASP A 30 -1.26 -17.12 -14.32
N LEU A 31 -1.20 -15.99 -15.04
CA LEU A 31 -1.02 -14.67 -14.44
C LEU A 31 -2.17 -14.25 -13.53
N GLY A 32 -3.32 -14.93 -13.57
CA GLY A 32 -4.46 -14.63 -12.70
C GLY A 32 -4.10 -14.72 -11.22
N TRP A 33 -3.37 -15.76 -10.83
CA TRP A 33 -2.98 -16.00 -9.44
C TRP A 33 -1.86 -15.05 -8.95
N PRO A 34 -0.74 -14.84 -9.67
CA PRO A 34 0.27 -13.86 -9.31
C PRO A 34 -0.26 -12.43 -9.25
N ARG A 35 -1.17 -12.02 -10.16
CA ARG A 35 -1.91 -10.75 -10.04
C ARG A 35 -2.76 -10.71 -8.77
N GLY A 36 -3.36 -11.85 -8.45
CA GLY A 36 -4.17 -12.07 -7.27
C GLY A 36 -3.42 -11.84 -5.96
N ILE A 37 -2.14 -12.19 -5.84
CA ILE A 37 -1.38 -12.05 -4.58
C ILE A 37 -0.71 -10.68 -4.38
N GLN A 38 -0.74 -9.79 -5.38
CA GLN A 38 -0.14 -8.46 -5.24
C GLN A 38 -0.84 -7.62 -4.16
N VAL A 39 -0.07 -6.70 -3.55
CA VAL A 39 -0.62 -5.62 -2.73
C VAL A 39 -1.70 -4.90 -3.54
N PRO A 40 -2.94 -4.77 -3.04
CA PRO A 40 -3.98 -4.08 -3.78
C PRO A 40 -3.53 -2.65 -4.07
N ALA A 41 -3.32 -2.31 -5.34
CA ALA A 41 -2.96 -0.96 -5.77
C ALA A 41 -4.19 -0.11 -6.15
N CYS A 42 -5.33 -0.76 -6.38
CA CYS A 42 -6.61 -0.11 -6.66
C CYS A 42 -7.78 -1.04 -6.27
N GLU A 43 -9.00 -0.51 -6.33
CA GLU A 43 -10.24 -1.27 -6.10
C GLU A 43 -10.34 -2.54 -6.95
N ALA A 44 -9.91 -2.49 -8.21
CA ALA A 44 -9.95 -3.64 -9.11
C ALA A 44 -8.99 -4.78 -8.71
N ALA A 45 -8.02 -4.52 -7.83
CA ALA A 45 -7.10 -5.51 -7.28
C ALA A 45 -7.55 -6.06 -5.92
N ALA A 46 -8.65 -5.53 -5.36
CA ALA A 46 -9.25 -6.03 -4.13
C ALA A 46 -10.03 -7.32 -4.40
N ARG A 47 -9.97 -8.29 -3.48
CA ARG A 47 -10.60 -9.61 -3.62
C ARG A 47 -11.23 -10.06 -2.32
N ALA A 48 -12.34 -10.80 -2.36
CA ALA A 48 -13.04 -11.21 -1.13
C ALA A 48 -12.19 -12.09 -0.19
N TRP A 49 -11.30 -12.91 -0.76
CA TRP A 49 -10.46 -13.84 -0.02
C TRP A 49 -9.19 -13.21 0.57
N LYS A 50 -8.83 -11.98 0.16
CA LYS A 50 -7.65 -11.28 0.69
C LYS A 50 -7.90 -10.83 2.12
N GLN A 51 -6.88 -10.96 2.96
CA GLN A 51 -6.91 -10.52 4.34
C GLN A 51 -7.08 -9.00 4.44
N GLU A 52 -7.93 -8.59 5.37
CA GLU A 52 -8.20 -7.20 5.72
C GLU A 52 -7.53 -6.86 7.05
N THR A 53 -7.20 -5.59 7.24
CA THR A 53 -6.59 -5.15 8.50
C THR A 53 -7.53 -5.39 9.69
N ARG A 54 -6.95 -5.74 10.82
CA ARG A 54 -7.67 -5.94 12.09
C ARG A 54 -7.66 -4.70 12.98
N HIS A 55 -6.87 -3.68 12.63
CA HIS A 55 -6.77 -2.43 13.39
C HIS A 55 -8.13 -1.71 13.46
N PRO A 56 -8.71 -1.53 14.67
CA PRO A 56 -10.04 -0.91 14.82
C PRO A 56 -10.13 0.50 14.23
N TRP A 57 -9.09 1.31 14.44
CA TRP A 57 -9.04 2.69 13.95
C TRP A 57 -8.98 2.79 12.41
N LEU A 58 -8.43 1.79 11.73
CA LEU A 58 -8.47 1.70 10.26
C LEU A 58 -9.84 1.30 9.74
N ARG A 59 -10.53 0.41 10.48
CA ARG A 59 -11.92 0.04 10.18
C ARG A 59 -12.83 1.25 10.34
N GLU A 60 -12.63 2.04 11.38
CA GLU A 60 -13.34 3.31 11.59
C GLU A 60 -13.06 4.30 10.45
N LEU A 61 -11.80 4.50 10.07
CA LEU A 61 -11.44 5.35 8.92
C LEU A 61 -12.18 4.92 7.64
N ALA A 62 -12.27 3.60 7.38
CA ALA A 62 -12.97 3.07 6.21
C ALA A 62 -14.48 3.39 6.22
N THR A 63 -15.12 3.50 7.39
CA THR A 63 -16.55 3.86 7.49
C THR A 63 -16.86 5.25 6.90
N ARG A 64 -15.88 6.15 6.88
CA ARG A 64 -16.01 7.52 6.34
C ARG A 64 -16.22 7.52 4.82
N ILE A 65 -15.80 6.46 4.13
CA ILE A 65 -15.97 6.31 2.68
C ILE A 65 -17.44 6.07 2.34
N ARG A 66 -18.01 6.90 1.45
CA ARG A 66 -19.42 6.86 1.03
C ARG A 66 -19.57 6.72 -0.49
N GLY A 67 -20.82 6.73 -0.97
CA GLY A 67 -21.16 6.65 -2.39
C GLY A 67 -21.35 5.22 -2.91
N SER A 68 -21.72 5.11 -4.19
CA SER A 68 -22.09 3.83 -4.84
C SER A 68 -20.96 2.78 -4.82
N ARG A 69 -19.70 3.23 -4.83
CA ARG A 69 -18.50 2.37 -4.80
C ARG A 69 -17.92 2.13 -3.41
N ALA A 70 -18.60 2.56 -2.34
CA ALA A 70 -18.07 2.51 -0.97
C ALA A 70 -17.62 1.12 -0.55
N ARG A 71 -18.38 0.07 -0.89
CA ARG A 71 -18.03 -1.32 -0.54
C ARG A 71 -16.68 -1.73 -1.13
N GLY A 72 -16.44 -1.42 -2.41
CA GLY A 72 -15.19 -1.72 -3.09
C GLY A 72 -14.01 -0.94 -2.51
N TYR A 73 -14.19 0.36 -2.32
CA TYR A 73 -13.14 1.22 -1.73
C TYR A 73 -12.78 0.86 -0.30
N ARG A 74 -13.77 0.53 0.54
CA ARG A 74 -13.53 0.08 1.93
C ARG A 74 -12.69 -1.18 1.95
N ARG A 75 -13.09 -2.19 1.17
CA ARG A 75 -12.33 -3.45 1.06
C ARG A 75 -10.91 -3.18 0.58
N PHE A 76 -10.76 -2.43 -0.51
CA PHE A 76 -9.45 -2.04 -1.03
C PHE A 76 -8.57 -1.40 0.05
N LEU A 77 -9.08 -0.41 0.77
CA LEU A 77 -8.34 0.31 1.79
C LEU A 77 -7.86 -0.62 2.91
N LEU A 78 -8.76 -1.47 3.41
CA LEU A 78 -8.44 -2.39 4.51
C LEU A 78 -7.42 -3.46 4.10
N GLN A 79 -7.46 -3.93 2.85
CA GLN A 79 -6.49 -4.88 2.32
C GLN A 79 -5.14 -4.23 2.00
N TYR A 80 -5.16 -2.99 1.48
CA TYR A 80 -3.95 -2.20 1.28
C TYR A 80 -3.19 -2.02 2.59
N PHE A 81 -3.87 -1.58 3.65
CA PHE A 81 -3.21 -1.36 4.93
C PHE A 81 -2.79 -2.66 5.62
N HIS A 82 -3.52 -3.77 5.47
CA HIS A 82 -3.04 -5.06 5.94
C HIS A 82 -1.70 -5.45 5.29
N ALA A 83 -1.62 -5.34 3.97
CA ALA A 83 -0.41 -5.67 3.23
C ALA A 83 0.75 -4.73 3.57
N MET A 84 0.47 -3.44 3.76
CA MET A 84 1.49 -2.45 4.16
C MET A 84 1.97 -2.65 5.59
N ASP A 85 1.10 -3.04 6.51
CA ASP A 85 1.47 -3.35 7.88
C ASP A 85 2.48 -4.51 7.93
N ARG A 86 2.18 -5.61 7.20
CA ARG A 86 3.10 -6.74 7.03
C ARG A 86 4.41 -6.35 6.35
N HIS A 87 4.36 -5.45 5.36
CA HIS A 87 5.55 -4.92 4.70
C HIS A 87 6.42 -4.12 5.67
N LEU A 88 5.82 -3.29 6.53
CA LEU A 88 6.52 -2.48 7.52
C LEU A 88 7.12 -3.33 8.65
N GLU A 89 6.44 -4.40 9.07
CA GLU A 89 6.96 -5.38 10.01
C GLU A 89 8.25 -6.04 9.47
N LEU A 90 8.19 -6.59 8.25
CA LEU A 90 9.35 -7.20 7.60
C LEU A 90 10.48 -6.19 7.35
N LEU A 91 10.12 -4.95 7.05
CA LEU A 91 11.09 -3.86 6.90
C LEU A 91 11.77 -3.59 8.25
N ALA A 92 11.01 -3.51 9.34
CA ALA A 92 11.54 -3.28 10.67
C ALA A 92 12.52 -4.37 11.11
N GLU A 93 12.35 -5.61 10.66
CA GLU A 93 13.28 -6.71 10.96
C GLU A 93 14.64 -6.58 10.24
N ARG A 94 14.70 -5.86 9.11
CA ARG A 94 15.84 -5.92 8.17
C ARG A 94 16.42 -4.57 7.77
N LEU A 95 15.87 -3.46 8.27
CA LEU A 95 16.26 -2.12 7.82
C LEU A 95 17.61 -1.70 8.38
N GLU A 96 18.69 -1.78 7.61
CA GLU A 96 20.02 -1.40 8.12
C GLU A 96 20.24 0.12 8.27
N TRP A 97 19.53 0.94 7.49
CA TRP A 97 19.72 2.39 7.49
C TRP A 97 18.40 3.17 7.42
N GLN A 98 17.96 3.52 6.22
CA GLN A 98 16.73 4.30 6.01
C GLN A 98 15.93 3.77 4.83
N ALA A 99 14.61 3.84 4.95
CA ALA A 99 13.70 3.56 3.86
C ALA A 99 12.83 4.79 3.59
N TRP A 100 12.71 5.16 2.32
CA TRP A 100 11.97 6.36 1.91
C TRP A 100 10.79 5.98 1.01
N TYR A 101 9.63 6.55 1.31
CA TYR A 101 8.40 6.34 0.54
C TYR A 101 7.85 7.68 0.09
N THR A 102 7.62 7.83 -1.21
CA THR A 102 6.80 8.93 -1.72
C THR A 102 5.33 8.51 -1.63
N ILE A 103 4.56 9.19 -0.79
CA ILE A 103 3.18 8.83 -0.48
C ILE A 103 2.26 9.96 -0.92
N GLY A 104 1.30 9.62 -1.77
CA GLY A 104 0.21 10.50 -2.12
C GLY A 104 -1.03 10.15 -1.31
N ASP A 105 -1.60 11.16 -0.65
CA ASP A 105 -2.89 10.98 -0.01
C ASP A 105 -3.99 10.71 -1.04
N SER A 106 -5.04 10.07 -0.55
CA SER A 106 -6.10 9.55 -1.39
C SER A 106 -7.44 10.16 -1.01
N ILE A 107 -8.31 10.32 -2.01
CA ILE A 107 -9.71 10.67 -1.81
C ILE A 107 -10.52 9.51 -2.36
N LEU A 108 -11.25 8.81 -1.50
CA LEU A 108 -12.05 7.63 -1.83
C LEU A 108 -13.50 7.86 -1.44
N GLY A 109 -14.43 7.84 -2.41
CA GLY A 109 -15.85 8.05 -2.13
C GLY A 109 -16.13 9.37 -1.38
N GLY A 110 -15.39 10.42 -1.70
CA GLY A 110 -15.46 11.74 -1.03
C GLY A 110 -14.69 11.85 0.29
N ALA A 111 -14.21 10.73 0.86
CA ALA A 111 -13.44 10.75 2.11
C ALA A 111 -11.95 10.98 1.83
N TYR A 112 -11.34 11.91 2.58
CA TYR A 112 -9.89 12.08 2.62
C TYR A 112 -9.25 10.98 3.45
N ILE A 113 -8.22 10.35 2.88
CA ILE A 113 -7.45 9.28 3.50
C ILE A 113 -6.00 9.77 3.67
N PRO A 114 -5.55 10.07 4.90
CA PRO A 114 -4.19 10.52 5.19
C PRO A 114 -3.23 9.32 5.19
N VAL A 115 -2.93 8.77 4.02
CA VAL A 115 -2.13 7.54 3.86
C VAL A 115 -0.76 7.68 4.53
N HIS A 116 -0.14 8.85 4.42
CA HIS A 116 1.16 9.13 5.03
C HIS A 116 1.16 9.00 6.56
N GLU A 117 0.15 9.55 7.25
CA GLU A 117 0.00 9.42 8.71
C GLU A 117 -0.31 7.99 9.13
N VAL A 118 -1.17 7.31 8.35
CA VAL A 118 -1.50 5.91 8.60
C VAL A 118 -0.24 5.05 8.56
N LEU A 119 0.56 5.17 7.50
CA LEU A 119 1.78 4.38 7.32
C LEU A 119 2.83 4.74 8.37
N ALA A 120 2.98 6.02 8.73
CA ALA A 120 3.86 6.43 9.82
C ALA A 120 3.44 5.82 11.17
N ARG A 121 2.15 5.79 11.48
CA ARG A 121 1.63 5.18 12.71
C ARG A 121 1.87 3.68 12.76
N LEU A 122 1.63 2.97 11.65
CA LEU A 122 1.92 1.53 11.57
C LEU A 122 3.42 1.26 11.72
N ALA A 123 4.27 2.03 11.04
CA ALA A 123 5.72 1.89 11.13
C ALA A 123 6.23 2.06 12.57
N ARG A 124 5.74 3.08 13.28
CA ARG A 124 6.04 3.29 14.71
C ARG A 124 5.58 2.12 15.58
N GLY A 125 4.45 1.50 15.24
CA GLY A 125 3.97 0.28 15.91
C GLY A 125 4.94 -0.90 15.82
N HIS A 126 5.78 -0.94 14.79
CA HIS A 126 6.85 -1.94 14.60
C HIS A 126 8.22 -1.48 15.09
N GLY A 127 8.30 -0.36 15.82
CA GLY A 127 9.56 0.15 16.37
C GLY A 127 10.43 0.94 15.38
N LEU A 128 9.87 1.37 14.24
CA LEU A 128 10.54 2.29 13.34
C LEU A 128 10.29 3.74 13.75
N GLU A 129 11.33 4.57 13.66
CA GLU A 129 11.15 6.02 13.64
C GLU A 129 10.55 6.43 12.30
N ALA A 130 9.63 7.40 12.33
CA ALA A 130 8.92 7.87 11.15
C ALA A 130 8.87 9.39 11.10
N GLU A 131 9.52 9.96 10.09
CA GLU A 131 9.55 11.38 9.75
C GLU A 131 8.73 11.63 8.49
N ILE A 132 7.87 12.66 8.52
CA ILE A 132 6.99 13.03 7.40
C ILE A 132 7.42 14.41 6.90
N LYS A 133 7.76 14.51 5.61
CA LYS A 133 8.07 15.79 4.96
C LYS A 133 7.03 16.08 3.87
N PRO A 134 6.38 17.25 3.88
CA PRO A 134 5.53 17.66 2.77
C PRO A 134 6.40 17.85 1.51
N LEU A 135 5.96 17.30 0.38
CA LEU A 135 6.61 17.48 -0.92
C LEU A 135 5.84 18.47 -1.82
N GLY A 136 4.58 18.73 -1.50
CA GLY A 136 3.71 19.64 -2.25
C GLY A 136 2.36 19.00 -2.59
N GLU A 137 1.76 19.48 -3.68
CA GLU A 137 0.49 18.94 -4.18
C GLU A 137 0.71 17.94 -5.31
N ARG A 138 -0.21 17.00 -5.45
CA ARG A 138 -0.27 16.14 -6.63
C ARG A 138 -0.85 16.93 -7.80
N PHE A 139 -0.61 16.46 -9.02
CA PHE A 139 -1.21 17.02 -10.24
C PHE A 139 -2.73 17.20 -10.17
N ARG A 140 -3.46 16.40 -9.37
CA ARG A 140 -4.89 16.61 -9.13
C ARG A 140 -5.12 17.43 -7.86
N PRO A 141 -5.91 18.53 -7.93
CA PRO A 141 -6.18 19.42 -6.80
C PRO A 141 -6.71 18.71 -5.56
N GLY A 142 -6.35 19.22 -4.38
CA GLY A 142 -6.82 18.72 -3.08
C GLY A 142 -6.14 17.44 -2.59
N ARG A 143 -5.09 16.97 -3.28
CA ARG A 143 -4.32 15.80 -2.86
C ARG A 143 -2.88 16.19 -2.60
N LYS A 144 -2.41 15.89 -1.39
CA LYS A 144 -1.06 16.23 -0.95
C LYS A 144 -0.09 15.07 -1.17
N LEU A 145 1.17 15.42 -1.37
CA LEU A 145 2.28 14.51 -1.55
C LEU A 145 3.26 14.67 -0.38
N TYR A 146 3.73 13.53 0.13
CA TYR A 146 4.64 13.48 1.28
C TYR A 146 5.78 12.53 1.01
N LEU A 147 6.91 12.80 1.65
CA LEU A 147 8.00 11.86 1.84
C LEU A 147 7.89 11.30 3.25
N LEU A 148 7.73 9.98 3.36
CA LEU A 148 7.86 9.26 4.61
C LEU A 148 9.26 8.66 4.68
N VAL A 149 10.03 9.08 5.67
CA VAL A 149 11.36 8.55 5.97
C VAL A 149 11.25 7.66 7.21
N LEU A 150 11.66 6.41 7.06
CA LEU A 150 11.69 5.42 8.12
C LEU A 150 13.12 5.08 8.49
N ARG A 151 13.39 4.91 9.79
CA ARG A 151 14.70 4.54 10.36
C ARG A 151 14.49 3.56 11.50
N HIS A 152 15.52 2.80 11.86
CA HIS A 152 15.48 2.08 13.14
C HIS A 152 15.35 3.07 14.30
N GLY A 153 14.48 2.76 15.26
CA GLY A 153 14.54 3.42 16.57
C GLY A 153 15.85 3.05 17.25
N LEU A 154 16.55 4.06 17.79
CA LEU A 154 17.70 3.83 18.66
C LEU A 154 17.28 2.89 19.79
N ARG A 155 17.88 1.70 19.85
CA ARG A 155 17.79 0.80 21.01
C ARG A 155 18.71 1.26 22.10
#